data_AF-A0A9E0LYI0-F1
#
_entry.id   AF-A0A9E0LYI0-F1
#
_cell.length_a   1.000
_cell.length_b   1.000
_cell.length_c   1.000
_cell.angle_alpha   90.00
_cell.angle_beta   90.00
_cell.angle_gamma   90.00
#
_symmetry.space_group_name_H-M   'P 1'
#
loop_
_entity.id
_entity.type
_entity.pdbx_description
1 polymer ?
#
loop_
_entity_poly.entity_id
_entity_poly.type
_entity_poly.pdbx_seq_one_letter_code
_entity_poly.pdbx_strand_id
1 'polypeptide(L)'
;MATETTEIPKKFHQAVERWRDTYLPDFGYLMENWDRYFPRDEKFRLCAYRECGMPCTIECGEDQGRAKYTRACDMKPEAAHHLVSAIRAQASTEFGSIQQHQLTLARAQDEEEQAMVLRMMAEELRHGYQMLHLLTDDDWQPVTGQTREQTVEEILSMKTGSHVLGAFNIDFESFVDNIVFCALIDRVGKYQLTLQKVSAYSPMADSMPQMLREEAFHLATGVVPLRRWVVKAAAGSPMITMEVIQKHLNKWVPRAYEMFGDERGGATNVKWGLKPMKNAESQDQYAKECAKVVRDLNMRYLRARLPELSLTDAEVGLATLERDRGSFRGVKFEELLRLPHREYGRRRGVPAFSWVGMDGERFESVESYLGHLTKTLPDGYRATRDFQDFVENLQAVAAGEKTADAAQKSMPQLRRVGGVCPCSKSVRWVAEEAIELPASAVGA
;
A
#
# COMPACT_ATOMS: atom_id res chain seq x y z
N MET A 1 5.01 -26.09 9.26
CA MET A 1 5.95 -25.50 10.23
C MET A 1 5.12 -25.07 11.43
N ALA A 2 5.71 -25.04 12.64
CA ALA A 2 4.99 -24.60 13.83
C ALA A 2 4.96 -23.07 13.87
N THR A 3 3.95 -22.48 14.51
CA THR A 3 3.85 -21.03 14.69
C THR A 3 3.66 -20.71 16.16
N GLU A 4 4.51 -19.85 16.70
CA GLU A 4 4.38 -19.34 18.07
C GLU A 4 3.49 -18.10 18.08
N THR A 5 2.72 -17.92 19.16
CA THR A 5 1.86 -16.75 19.36
C THR A 5 2.24 -16.02 20.63
N THR A 6 2.37 -14.70 20.54
CA THR A 6 2.79 -13.84 21.65
C THR A 6 1.91 -12.60 21.71
N GLU A 7 1.62 -12.12 22.91
CA GLU A 7 1.01 -10.81 23.13
C GLU A 7 2.08 -9.80 23.51
N ILE A 8 1.99 -8.58 22.97
CA ILE A 8 2.87 -7.47 23.38
C ILE A 8 2.60 -7.12 24.85
N PRO A 9 3.54 -6.45 25.55
CA PRO A 9 3.35 -6.10 26.95
C PRO A 9 1.99 -5.44 27.21
N LYS A 10 1.31 -5.86 28.29
CA LYS A 10 -0.10 -5.53 28.62
C LYS A 10 -0.49 -4.06 28.38
N LYS A 11 0.38 -3.12 28.76
CA LYS A 11 0.12 -1.67 28.59
C LYS A 11 -0.03 -1.26 27.12
N PHE A 12 0.75 -1.85 26.21
CA PHE A 12 0.71 -1.60 24.78
C PHE A 12 -0.46 -2.35 24.14
N HIS A 13 -0.73 -3.58 24.58
CA HIS A 13 -1.92 -4.32 24.15
C HIS A 13 -3.20 -3.51 24.39
N GLN A 14 -3.38 -3.00 25.61
CA GLN A 14 -4.50 -2.14 25.98
C GLN A 14 -4.54 -0.80 25.22
N ALA A 15 -3.39 -0.32 24.72
CA ALA A 15 -3.36 0.87 23.86
C ALA A 15 -3.90 0.53 22.46
N VAL A 16 -3.52 -0.62 21.90
CA VAL A 16 -4.02 -1.10 20.61
C VAL A 16 -5.52 -1.41 20.69
N GLU A 17 -6.01 -2.01 21.77
CA GLU A 17 -7.45 -2.26 21.94
C GLU A 17 -8.26 -0.95 21.97
N ARG A 18 -7.79 0.07 22.71
CA ARG A 18 -8.43 1.40 22.71
C ARG A 18 -8.37 2.08 21.35
N TRP A 19 -7.27 1.89 20.62
CA TRP A 19 -7.13 2.38 19.25
C TRP A 19 -8.15 1.69 18.33
N ARG A 20 -8.28 0.36 18.41
CA ARG A 20 -9.27 -0.44 17.67
C ARG A 20 -10.68 0.07 17.94
N ASP A 21 -11.05 0.28 19.20
CA ASP A 21 -12.40 0.73 19.55
C ASP A 21 -12.75 2.11 18.94
N THR A 22 -11.72 2.91 18.59
CA THR A 22 -11.90 4.20 17.92
C THR A 22 -12.04 4.08 16.40
N TYR A 23 -11.19 3.28 15.76
CA TYR A 23 -11.09 3.24 14.29
C TYR A 23 -11.71 1.99 13.63
N LEU A 24 -12.08 0.99 14.44
CA LEU A 24 -12.76 -0.22 14.01
C LEU A 24 -13.98 -0.50 14.93
N PRO A 25 -14.95 0.43 14.99
CA PRO A 25 -16.10 0.31 15.91
C PRO A 25 -16.96 -0.92 15.64
N ASP A 26 -16.97 -1.41 14.40
CA ASP A 26 -17.73 -2.59 13.97
C ASP A 26 -17.01 -3.93 14.27
N PHE A 27 -15.90 -3.92 14.99
CA PHE A 27 -15.15 -5.14 15.34
C PHE A 27 -16.01 -6.16 16.11
N GLY A 28 -16.89 -5.70 17.00
CA GLY A 28 -17.82 -6.59 17.71
C GLY A 28 -18.75 -7.34 16.76
N TYR A 29 -19.31 -6.64 15.78
CA TYR A 29 -20.17 -7.24 14.74
C TYR A 29 -19.42 -8.29 13.93
N LEU A 30 -18.16 -8.01 13.55
CA LEU A 30 -17.30 -8.99 12.85
C LEU A 30 -17.17 -10.29 13.65
N MET A 31 -16.86 -10.18 14.94
CA MET A 31 -16.63 -11.35 15.80
C MET A 31 -17.91 -12.15 16.03
N GLU A 32 -19.05 -11.48 16.23
CA GLU A 32 -20.37 -12.12 16.39
C GLU A 32 -20.82 -12.85 15.11
N ASN A 33 -20.44 -12.35 13.94
CA ASN A 33 -20.83 -12.90 12.64
C ASN A 33 -19.72 -13.69 11.93
N TRP A 34 -18.61 -14.00 12.62
CA TRP A 34 -17.47 -14.67 12.00
C TRP A 34 -17.86 -15.98 11.33
N ASP A 35 -18.60 -16.84 12.04
CA ASP A 35 -19.00 -18.16 11.52
C ASP A 35 -20.02 -18.06 10.37
N ARG A 36 -20.73 -16.92 10.25
CA ARG A 36 -21.65 -16.65 9.14
C ARG A 36 -20.89 -16.34 7.85
N TYR A 37 -19.87 -15.49 7.92
CA TYR A 37 -19.13 -15.02 6.74
C TYR A 37 -17.89 -15.86 6.42
N PHE A 38 -17.23 -16.41 7.43
CA PHE A 38 -15.94 -17.10 7.34
C PHE A 38 -15.97 -18.47 8.03
N PRO A 39 -16.94 -19.36 7.72
CA PRO A 39 -17.15 -20.63 8.44
C PRO A 39 -15.99 -21.63 8.35
N ARG A 40 -15.01 -21.37 7.47
CA ARG A 40 -13.86 -22.25 7.23
C ARG A 40 -12.55 -21.68 7.77
N ASP A 41 -12.58 -20.46 8.31
CA ASP A 41 -11.41 -19.76 8.79
C ASP A 41 -11.39 -19.74 10.32
N GLU A 42 -10.20 -19.81 10.91
CA GLU A 42 -10.03 -19.63 12.35
C GLU A 42 -10.47 -18.24 12.77
N LYS A 43 -11.16 -18.15 13.92
CA LYS A 43 -11.59 -16.86 14.46
C LYS A 43 -10.39 -15.95 14.70
N PHE A 44 -10.56 -14.69 14.32
CA PHE A 44 -9.54 -13.67 14.53
C PHE A 44 -9.06 -13.61 15.98
N ARG A 45 -7.74 -13.46 16.15
CA ARG A 45 -7.08 -13.23 17.43
C ARG A 45 -6.06 -12.12 17.28
N LEU A 46 -6.10 -11.15 18.19
CA LEU A 46 -5.09 -10.10 18.26
C LEU A 46 -3.83 -10.60 18.98
N CYS A 47 -2.89 -11.13 18.21
CA CYS A 47 -1.58 -11.56 18.70
C CYS A 47 -0.50 -11.43 17.61
N ALA A 48 0.75 -11.40 18.04
CA ALA A 48 1.89 -11.53 17.14
C ALA A 48 2.19 -13.01 16.88
N TYR A 49 2.50 -13.35 15.64
CA TYR A 49 2.89 -14.67 15.19
C TYR A 49 4.38 -14.70 14.83
N ARG A 50 5.04 -15.82 15.14
CA ARG A 50 6.41 -16.12 14.68
C ARG A 50 6.47 -17.51 14.09
N GLU A 51 6.91 -17.61 12.84
CA GLU A 51 7.10 -18.90 12.17
C GLU A 51 8.37 -19.59 12.68
N CYS A 52 8.23 -20.84 13.15
CA CYS A 52 9.34 -21.64 13.62
C CYS A 52 10.00 -22.40 12.45
N GLY A 53 11.32 -22.56 12.49
CA GLY A 53 12.05 -23.34 11.48
C GLY A 53 12.33 -22.58 10.18
N MET A 54 12.25 -21.25 10.22
CA MET A 54 12.73 -20.38 9.16
C MET A 54 14.25 -20.52 8.95
N PRO A 55 14.79 -20.21 7.75
CA PRO A 55 16.23 -20.26 7.52
C PRO A 55 17.03 -19.41 8.53
N CYS A 56 18.04 -20.00 9.16
CA CYS A 56 18.86 -19.32 10.16
C CYS A 56 20.06 -18.57 9.57
N THR A 57 20.28 -18.63 8.25
CA THR A 57 21.40 -17.99 7.55
C THR A 57 20.95 -16.76 6.78
N ILE A 58 21.79 -15.73 6.71
CA ILE A 58 21.55 -14.52 5.93
C ILE A 58 21.62 -14.87 4.45
N GLU A 59 20.58 -14.52 3.70
CA GLU A 59 20.35 -14.97 2.33
C GLU A 59 20.94 -14.04 1.26
N CYS A 60 21.16 -12.77 1.59
CA CYS A 60 21.67 -11.76 0.67
C CYS A 60 22.44 -10.64 1.40
N GLY A 61 23.19 -9.83 0.65
CA GLY A 61 23.98 -8.72 1.17
C GLY A 61 25.40 -9.10 1.58
N GLU A 62 26.11 -8.17 2.22
CA GLU A 62 27.52 -8.33 2.59
C GLU A 62 27.77 -9.48 3.58
N ASP A 63 26.80 -9.71 4.46
CA ASP A 63 26.88 -10.71 5.52
C ASP A 63 26.25 -12.06 5.10
N GLN A 64 26.01 -12.28 3.80
CA GLN A 64 25.45 -13.52 3.26
C GLN A 64 26.22 -14.76 3.74
N GLY A 65 25.48 -15.79 4.12
CA GLY A 65 26.03 -17.06 4.65
C GLY A 65 26.34 -17.03 6.15
N ARG A 66 26.35 -15.87 6.81
CA ARG A 66 26.44 -15.78 8.28
C ARG A 66 25.10 -16.15 8.92
N ALA A 67 25.10 -16.37 10.24
CA ALA A 67 23.86 -16.52 11.00
C ALA A 67 23.07 -15.20 10.99
N LYS A 68 21.73 -15.28 10.90
CA LYS A 68 20.84 -14.11 11.06
C LYS A 68 21.02 -13.51 12.45
N TYR A 69 20.92 -12.18 12.53
CA TYR A 69 20.93 -11.44 13.79
C TYR A 69 19.64 -11.73 14.56
N THR A 70 19.78 -11.97 15.87
CA THR A 70 18.63 -12.16 16.77
C THR A 70 18.33 -10.91 17.59
N ARG A 71 19.29 -10.00 17.69
CA ARG A 71 19.19 -8.72 18.42
C ARG A 71 19.67 -7.57 17.54
N ALA A 72 18.98 -6.43 17.62
CA ALA A 72 19.31 -5.23 16.86
C ALA A 72 20.70 -4.67 17.20
N CYS A 73 21.15 -4.81 18.46
CA CYS A 73 22.47 -4.35 18.91
C CYS A 73 23.65 -5.09 18.26
N ASP A 74 23.41 -6.28 17.70
CA ASP A 74 24.45 -7.08 17.03
C ASP A 74 24.61 -6.68 15.56
N MET A 75 23.68 -5.88 15.03
CA MET A 75 23.72 -5.37 13.66
C MET A 75 24.65 -4.15 13.56
N LYS A 76 25.13 -3.87 12.35
CA LYS A 76 25.76 -2.57 12.05
C LYS A 76 24.74 -1.45 12.35
N PRO A 77 25.12 -0.33 13.01
CA PRO A 77 24.18 0.72 13.40
C PRO A 77 23.33 1.27 12.24
N GLU A 78 23.93 1.45 11.07
CA GLU A 78 23.22 1.88 9.86
C GLU A 78 22.16 0.84 9.42
N ALA A 79 22.49 -0.46 9.46
CA ALA A 79 21.55 -1.52 9.13
C ALA A 79 20.37 -1.58 10.12
N ALA A 80 20.65 -1.42 11.42
CA ALA A 80 19.61 -1.34 12.46
C ALA A 80 18.70 -0.12 12.26
N HIS A 81 19.26 1.03 11.86
CA HIS A 81 18.50 2.25 11.58
C HIS A 81 17.57 2.09 10.36
N HIS A 82 18.07 1.46 9.29
CA HIS A 82 17.25 1.13 8.12
C HIS A 82 16.12 0.16 8.48
N LEU A 83 16.41 -0.86 9.29
CA LEU A 83 15.43 -1.86 9.70
C LEU A 83 14.33 -1.25 10.59
N VAL A 84 14.68 -0.49 11.63
CA VAL A 84 13.67 0.12 12.51
C VAL A 84 12.79 1.12 11.77
N SER A 85 13.36 1.86 10.80
CA SER A 85 12.59 2.74 9.92
C SER A 85 11.59 1.96 9.08
N ALA A 86 11.97 0.79 8.56
CA ALA A 86 11.07 -0.09 7.81
C ALA A 86 9.96 -0.68 8.69
N ILE A 87 10.27 -1.12 9.92
CA ILE A 87 9.28 -1.64 10.88
C ILE A 87 8.27 -0.53 11.24
N ARG A 88 8.74 0.70 11.50
CA ARG A 88 7.87 1.85 11.77
C ARG A 88 6.99 2.22 10.58
N ALA A 89 7.56 2.20 9.36
CA ALA A 89 6.81 2.45 8.15
C ALA A 89 5.71 1.41 7.97
N GLN A 90 6.03 0.12 8.11
CA GLN A 90 5.04 -0.97 8.05
C GLN A 90 3.96 -0.78 9.12
N ALA A 91 4.32 -0.56 10.39
CA ALA A 91 3.33 -0.32 11.44
C ALA A 91 2.38 0.85 11.09
N SER A 92 2.94 1.95 10.57
CA SER A 92 2.16 3.10 10.13
C SER A 92 1.21 2.78 8.98
N THR A 93 1.56 1.87 8.05
CA THR A 93 0.67 1.52 6.94
C THR A 93 -0.53 0.72 7.41
N GLU A 94 -0.33 -0.23 8.34
CA GLU A 94 -1.43 -1.11 8.75
C GLU A 94 -2.48 -0.36 9.58
N PHE A 95 -2.03 0.57 10.43
CA PHE A 95 -2.97 1.46 11.13
C PHE A 95 -3.61 2.49 10.19
N GLY A 96 -2.85 2.99 9.20
CA GLY A 96 -3.34 3.96 8.23
C GLY A 96 -4.40 3.38 7.29
N SER A 97 -4.25 2.13 6.86
CA SER A 97 -5.22 1.47 5.98
C SER A 97 -6.58 1.38 6.66
N ILE A 98 -6.63 0.95 7.93
CA ILE A 98 -7.87 0.87 8.71
C ILE A 98 -8.57 2.22 8.77
N GLN A 99 -7.84 3.31 9.03
CA GLN A 99 -8.42 4.64 9.06
C GLN A 99 -9.04 5.03 7.71
N GLN A 100 -8.38 4.71 6.60
CA GLN A 100 -8.90 4.99 5.25
C GLN A 100 -10.14 4.15 4.92
N HIS A 101 -10.08 2.83 5.16
CA HIS A 101 -11.17 1.89 4.90
C HIS A 101 -12.43 2.25 5.71
N GLN A 102 -12.25 2.66 6.98
CA GLN A 102 -13.35 3.02 7.87
C GLN A 102 -14.24 4.13 7.29
N LEU A 103 -13.67 5.10 6.57
CA LEU A 103 -14.40 6.28 6.05
C LEU A 103 -15.57 5.92 5.13
N THR A 104 -15.47 4.78 4.44
CA THR A 104 -16.41 4.39 3.38
C THR A 104 -16.91 2.95 3.51
N LEU A 105 -16.54 2.22 4.57
CA LEU A 105 -16.97 0.83 4.83
C LEU A 105 -18.50 0.68 4.77
N ALA A 106 -19.24 1.54 5.46
CA ALA A 106 -20.71 1.52 5.50
C ALA A 106 -21.38 1.87 4.16
N ARG A 107 -20.61 2.21 3.12
CA ARG A 107 -21.10 2.49 1.76
C ARG A 107 -21.04 1.27 0.84
N ALA A 108 -20.67 0.10 1.37
CA ALA A 108 -20.70 -1.16 0.63
C ALA A 108 -22.07 -1.39 -0.01
N GLN A 109 -22.08 -1.91 -1.24
CA GLN A 109 -23.32 -2.26 -1.93
C GLN A 109 -23.83 -3.66 -1.57
N ASP A 110 -23.00 -4.45 -0.89
CA ASP A 110 -23.18 -5.87 -0.63
C ASP A 110 -22.60 -6.19 0.77
N GLU A 111 -23.38 -6.88 1.60
CA GLU A 111 -23.02 -7.19 2.99
C GLU A 111 -21.80 -8.14 3.06
N GLU A 112 -21.62 -9.03 2.08
CA GLU A 112 -20.46 -9.91 1.98
C GLU A 112 -19.19 -9.10 1.68
N GLU A 113 -19.27 -8.16 0.73
CA GLU A 113 -18.15 -7.25 0.43
C GLU A 113 -17.78 -6.40 1.66
N GLN A 114 -18.78 -5.91 2.40
CA GLN A 114 -18.55 -5.17 3.66
C GLN A 114 -17.86 -6.04 4.71
N ALA A 115 -18.33 -7.27 4.91
CA ALA A 115 -17.75 -8.19 5.88
C ALA A 115 -16.30 -8.58 5.51
N MET A 116 -16.01 -8.77 4.22
CA MET A 116 -14.65 -9.05 3.74
C MET A 116 -13.69 -7.89 4.05
N VAL A 117 -14.08 -6.64 3.74
CA VAL A 117 -13.25 -5.47 4.07
C VAL A 117 -13.09 -5.32 5.59
N LEU A 118 -14.15 -5.54 6.37
CA LEU A 118 -14.09 -5.47 7.82
C LEU A 118 -13.14 -6.52 8.43
N ARG A 119 -13.13 -7.74 7.88
CA ARG A 119 -12.14 -8.76 8.26
C ARG A 119 -10.72 -8.34 7.91
N MET A 120 -10.50 -7.86 6.69
CA MET A 120 -9.19 -7.36 6.27
C MET A 120 -8.70 -6.26 7.22
N MET A 121 -9.55 -5.30 7.60
CA MET A 121 -9.19 -4.26 8.58
C MET A 121 -8.78 -4.83 9.96
N ALA A 122 -9.40 -5.93 10.40
CA ALA A 122 -8.99 -6.62 11.61
C ALA A 122 -7.63 -7.33 11.44
N GLU A 123 -7.38 -7.94 10.28
CA GLU A 123 -6.09 -8.55 9.94
C GLU A 123 -4.98 -7.49 9.85
N GLU A 124 -5.26 -6.30 9.28
CA GLU A 124 -4.34 -5.15 9.32
C GLU A 124 -4.08 -4.65 10.75
N LEU A 125 -5.08 -4.70 11.64
CA LEU A 125 -4.86 -4.38 13.06
C LEU A 125 -3.85 -5.35 13.68
N ARG A 126 -3.93 -6.63 13.32
CA ARG A 126 -2.96 -7.65 13.74
C ARG A 126 -1.59 -7.42 13.09
N HIS A 127 -1.52 -7.02 11.83
CA HIS A 127 -0.27 -6.65 11.16
C HIS A 127 0.42 -5.48 11.88
N GLY A 128 -0.33 -4.43 12.24
CA GLY A 128 0.20 -3.32 13.03
C GLY A 128 0.69 -3.79 14.40
N TYR A 129 -0.08 -4.66 15.06
CA TYR A 129 0.30 -5.30 16.32
C TYR A 129 1.59 -6.15 16.20
N GLN A 130 1.78 -6.87 15.09
CA GLN A 130 3.00 -7.61 14.78
C GLN A 130 4.21 -6.69 14.71
N MET A 131 4.08 -5.52 14.09
CA MET A 131 5.17 -4.55 14.01
C MET A 131 5.46 -3.91 15.37
N LEU A 132 4.43 -3.61 16.16
CA LEU A 132 4.60 -3.16 17.56
C LEU A 132 5.28 -4.23 18.44
N HIS A 133 5.03 -5.51 18.19
CA HIS A 133 5.75 -6.60 18.86
C HIS A 133 7.26 -6.50 18.57
N LEU A 134 7.67 -6.36 17.30
CA LEU A 134 9.09 -6.17 16.96
C LEU A 134 9.72 -4.93 17.62
N LEU A 135 8.96 -3.84 17.75
CA LEU A 135 9.43 -2.60 18.38
C LEU A 135 9.52 -2.68 19.91
N THR A 136 8.77 -3.58 20.54
CA THR A 136 8.67 -3.69 22.00
C THR A 136 9.46 -4.86 22.58
N ASP A 137 9.78 -5.88 21.78
CA ASP A 137 10.56 -7.05 22.19
C ASP A 137 12.07 -6.74 22.26
N ASP A 138 12.59 -5.95 21.30
CA ASP A 138 14.01 -5.54 21.28
C ASP A 138 14.25 -4.13 21.84
N ASP A 139 15.51 -3.76 22.03
CA ASP A 139 15.92 -2.42 22.44
C ASP A 139 16.41 -1.59 21.26
N TRP A 140 15.52 -0.71 20.78
CA TRP A 140 15.79 0.22 19.68
C TRP A 140 16.27 1.60 20.14
N GLN A 141 16.33 1.84 21.45
CA GLN A 141 16.69 3.16 21.99
C GLN A 141 18.10 3.61 21.58
N PRO A 142 19.13 2.74 21.53
CA PRO A 142 20.47 3.14 21.07
C PRO A 142 20.51 3.63 19.61
N VAL A 143 19.54 3.20 18.79
CA VAL A 143 19.47 3.52 17.35
C VAL A 143 18.56 4.71 17.07
N THR A 144 17.49 4.84 17.83
CA THR A 144 16.41 5.82 17.60
C THR A 144 16.44 7.00 18.58
N GLY A 145 17.09 6.85 19.72
CA GLY A 145 16.99 7.78 20.85
C GLY A 145 15.63 7.76 21.57
N GLN A 146 14.67 6.96 21.11
CA GLN A 146 13.31 6.89 21.66
C GLN A 146 13.12 5.63 22.52
N THR A 147 12.35 5.80 23.59
CA THR A 147 11.88 4.67 24.41
C THR A 147 10.80 3.90 23.67
N ARG A 148 10.55 2.65 24.09
CA ARG A 148 9.46 1.81 23.54
C ARG A 148 8.10 2.50 23.66
N GLU A 149 7.88 3.20 24.77
CA GLU A 149 6.66 3.94 25.04
C GLU A 149 6.45 5.09 24.07
N GLN A 150 7.49 5.89 23.84
CA GLN A 150 7.44 6.99 22.88
C GLN A 150 7.18 6.49 21.46
N THR A 151 7.84 5.40 21.05
CA THR A 151 7.65 4.83 19.71
C THR A 151 6.22 4.31 19.50
N VAL A 152 5.67 3.57 20.48
CA VAL A 152 4.29 3.06 20.38
C VAL A 152 3.27 4.21 20.41
N GLU A 153 3.47 5.19 21.29
CA GLU A 153 2.61 6.39 21.36
C GLU A 153 2.63 7.16 20.04
N GLU A 154 3.83 7.38 19.47
CA GLU A 154 3.98 8.06 18.18
C GLU A 154 3.18 7.35 17.08
N ILE A 155 3.37 6.03 16.90
CA ILE A 155 2.69 5.25 15.86
C ILE A 155 1.17 5.29 16.04
N LEU A 156 0.66 5.01 17.25
CA LEU A 156 -0.78 4.96 17.51
C LEU A 156 -1.44 6.36 17.47
N SER A 157 -0.66 7.43 17.63
CA SER A 157 -1.14 8.80 17.52
C SER A 157 -1.28 9.30 16.09
N MET A 158 -0.70 8.59 15.10
CA MET A 158 -0.80 8.95 13.70
C MET A 158 -2.25 8.92 13.21
N LYS A 159 -2.56 9.88 12.34
CA LYS A 159 -3.85 10.01 11.65
C LYS A 159 -3.61 10.18 10.16
N THR A 160 -4.64 10.02 9.35
CA THR A 160 -4.60 10.42 7.93
C THR A 160 -4.10 11.86 7.79
N GLY A 161 -3.04 12.02 7.01
CA GLY A 161 -2.25 13.26 6.90
C GLY A 161 -0.94 13.26 7.70
N SER A 162 -0.67 12.26 8.54
CA SER A 162 0.56 12.11 9.33
C SER A 162 1.22 10.73 9.24
N HIS A 163 0.70 9.80 8.41
CA HIS A 163 1.32 8.49 8.20
C HIS A 163 2.61 8.59 7.38
N VAL A 164 3.51 7.63 7.58
CA VAL A 164 4.85 7.64 6.98
C VAL A 164 4.81 7.62 5.44
N LEU A 165 3.92 6.82 4.86
CA LEU A 165 3.78 6.71 3.40
C LEU A 165 2.61 7.54 2.88
N GLY A 166 2.85 8.30 1.81
CA GLY A 166 1.87 9.22 1.23
C GLY A 166 0.55 8.57 0.80
N ALA A 167 0.57 7.32 0.34
CA ALA A 167 -0.63 6.59 -0.06
C ALA A 167 -1.66 6.44 1.09
N PHE A 168 -1.20 6.37 2.33
CA PHE A 168 -2.04 6.21 3.53
C PHE A 168 -2.52 7.54 4.11
N ASN A 169 -2.21 8.64 3.43
CA ASN A 169 -2.66 9.99 3.75
C ASN A 169 -3.70 10.53 2.76
N ILE A 170 -4.23 9.65 1.89
CA ILE A 170 -5.24 9.99 0.88
C ILE A 170 -6.56 9.37 1.32
N ASP A 171 -7.57 10.21 1.57
CA ASP A 171 -8.88 9.72 1.99
C ASP A 171 -9.54 8.82 0.91
N PHE A 172 -10.40 7.92 1.36
CA PHE A 172 -11.28 7.16 0.47
C PHE A 172 -12.56 7.97 0.27
N GLU A 173 -12.97 8.17 -0.99
CA GLU A 173 -14.20 8.91 -1.29
C GLU A 173 -15.38 7.97 -1.55
N SER A 174 -15.12 6.71 -1.89
CA SER A 174 -16.16 5.72 -2.16
C SER A 174 -15.77 4.31 -1.71
N PHE A 175 -16.74 3.39 -1.72
CA PHE A 175 -16.45 1.97 -1.50
C PHE A 175 -15.61 1.37 -2.65
N VAL A 176 -15.60 1.99 -3.83
CA VAL A 176 -14.72 1.58 -4.94
C VAL A 176 -13.26 1.75 -4.57
N ASP A 177 -12.91 2.77 -3.75
CA ASP A 177 -11.56 2.91 -3.20
C ASP A 177 -11.18 1.69 -2.36
N ASN A 178 -12.03 1.22 -1.45
CA ASN A 178 -11.75 0.02 -0.64
C ASN A 178 -11.35 -1.17 -1.52
N ILE A 179 -12.19 -1.46 -2.51
CA ILE A 179 -12.02 -2.64 -3.35
C ILE A 179 -10.80 -2.51 -4.27
N VAL A 180 -10.57 -1.34 -4.86
CA VAL A 180 -9.41 -1.10 -5.73
C VAL A 180 -8.11 -1.06 -4.92
N PHE A 181 -8.14 -0.50 -3.71
CA PHE A 181 -7.01 -0.47 -2.78
C PHE A 181 -6.62 -1.90 -2.39
N CYS A 182 -7.56 -2.73 -1.94
CA CYS A 182 -7.28 -4.14 -1.64
C CYS A 182 -6.74 -4.92 -2.85
N ALA A 183 -7.18 -4.60 -4.06
CA ALA A 183 -6.72 -5.29 -5.26
C ALA A 183 -5.28 -4.93 -5.66
N LEU A 184 -4.83 -3.71 -5.36
CA LEU A 184 -3.62 -3.11 -5.93
C LEU A 184 -2.64 -2.55 -4.89
N ILE A 185 -3.11 -1.82 -3.88
CA ILE A 185 -2.23 -1.26 -2.84
C ILE A 185 -1.79 -2.32 -1.84
N ASP A 186 -2.69 -3.15 -1.32
CA ASP A 186 -2.33 -4.30 -0.46
C ASP A 186 -1.39 -5.27 -1.20
N ARG A 187 -1.49 -5.33 -2.54
CA ARG A 187 -0.54 -6.10 -3.35
C ARG A 187 0.90 -5.58 -3.19
N VAL A 188 1.11 -4.30 -2.95
CA VAL A 188 2.43 -3.77 -2.56
C VAL A 188 2.85 -4.35 -1.21
N GLY A 189 1.94 -4.43 -0.22
CA GLY A 189 2.15 -5.11 1.07
C GLY A 189 2.68 -6.54 0.87
N LYS A 190 2.00 -7.36 0.08
CA LYS A 190 2.50 -8.70 -0.32
C LYS A 190 3.95 -8.67 -0.81
N TYR A 191 4.30 -7.74 -1.71
CA TYR A 191 5.67 -7.62 -2.21
C TYR A 191 6.63 -7.22 -1.08
N GLN A 192 6.33 -6.21 -0.29
CA GLN A 192 7.20 -5.77 0.82
C GLN A 192 7.42 -6.90 1.83
N LEU A 193 6.37 -7.59 2.25
CA LEU A 193 6.45 -8.72 3.18
C LEU A 193 7.27 -9.89 2.58
N THR A 194 7.08 -10.19 1.29
CA THR A 194 7.88 -11.23 0.59
C THR A 194 9.35 -10.86 0.57
N LEU A 195 9.66 -9.59 0.33
CA LEU A 195 11.03 -9.09 0.31
C LEU A 195 11.66 -9.02 1.71
N GLN A 196 10.87 -8.73 2.73
CA GLN A 196 11.34 -8.65 4.13
C GLN A 196 11.45 -10.02 4.79
N LYS A 197 10.80 -11.06 4.23
CA LYS A 197 10.91 -12.45 4.72
C LYS A 197 12.35 -12.97 4.74
N VAL A 198 13.24 -12.41 3.91
CA VAL A 198 14.66 -12.80 3.86
C VAL A 198 15.55 -11.97 4.79
N SER A 199 14.97 -11.04 5.56
CA SER A 199 15.71 -10.09 6.42
C SER A 199 16.84 -10.76 7.20
N ALA A 200 17.99 -10.10 7.26
CA ALA A 200 19.13 -10.51 8.06
C ALA A 200 18.82 -10.53 9.57
N TYR A 201 17.76 -9.85 10.02
CA TYR A 201 17.25 -9.90 11.39
C TYR A 201 16.13 -10.94 11.50
N SER A 202 16.39 -12.04 12.22
CA SER A 202 15.46 -13.18 12.27
C SER A 202 14.08 -12.84 12.83
N PRO A 203 13.90 -11.99 13.87
CA PRO A 203 12.55 -11.68 14.35
C PRO A 203 11.67 -11.01 13.27
N MET A 204 12.25 -10.16 12.41
CA MET A 204 11.54 -9.62 11.24
C MET A 204 11.19 -10.74 10.25
N ALA A 205 12.16 -11.56 9.85
CA ALA A 205 11.95 -12.65 8.91
C ALA A 205 10.86 -13.64 9.38
N ASP A 206 10.87 -14.00 10.66
CA ASP A 206 9.92 -14.94 11.30
C ASP A 206 8.49 -14.38 11.36
N SER A 207 8.33 -13.06 11.30
CA SER A 207 7.02 -12.38 11.40
C SER A 207 6.26 -12.36 10.07
N MET A 208 6.96 -12.44 8.94
CA MET A 208 6.37 -12.26 7.61
C MET A 208 5.45 -13.41 7.14
N PRO A 209 5.73 -14.71 7.43
CA PRO A 209 4.96 -15.81 6.84
C PRO A 209 3.47 -15.81 7.17
N GLN A 210 3.10 -15.47 8.40
CA GLN A 210 1.69 -15.39 8.79
C GLN A 210 0.99 -14.20 8.13
N MET A 211 1.63 -13.02 8.14
CA MET A 211 1.11 -11.84 7.44
C MET A 211 0.90 -12.12 5.94
N LEU A 212 1.84 -12.82 5.29
CA LEU A 212 1.69 -13.22 3.89
C LEU A 212 0.51 -14.18 3.63
N ARG A 213 0.11 -15.00 4.62
CA ARG A 213 -1.08 -15.85 4.51
C ARG A 213 -2.35 -15.02 4.58
N GLU A 214 -2.38 -14.02 5.46
CA GLU A 214 -3.49 -13.06 5.61
C GLU A 214 -3.61 -12.15 4.40
N GLU A 215 -2.48 -11.63 3.90
CA GLU A 215 -2.42 -10.77 2.72
C GLU A 215 -3.11 -11.41 1.50
N ALA A 216 -3.06 -12.74 1.36
CA ALA A 216 -3.77 -13.43 0.29
C ALA A 216 -5.30 -13.20 0.34
N PHE A 217 -5.87 -13.11 1.53
CA PHE A 217 -7.27 -12.75 1.75
C PHE A 217 -7.52 -11.27 1.43
N HIS A 218 -6.59 -10.36 1.77
CA HIS A 218 -6.69 -8.93 1.44
C HIS A 218 -6.78 -8.75 -0.08
N LEU A 219 -5.90 -9.41 -0.84
CA LEU A 219 -5.93 -9.37 -2.31
C LEU A 219 -7.23 -9.96 -2.88
N ALA A 220 -7.76 -11.02 -2.27
CA ALA A 220 -9.03 -11.61 -2.67
C ALA A 220 -10.21 -10.65 -2.40
N THR A 221 -10.16 -9.91 -1.30
CA THR A 221 -11.14 -8.87 -0.91
C THR A 221 -11.26 -7.78 -1.97
N GLY A 222 -10.18 -7.44 -2.67
CA GLY A 222 -10.25 -6.54 -3.83
C GLY A 222 -10.63 -7.24 -5.15
N VAL A 223 -9.98 -8.37 -5.47
CA VAL A 223 -10.10 -8.99 -6.80
C VAL A 223 -11.46 -9.66 -7.01
N VAL A 224 -12.03 -10.31 -5.99
CA VAL A 224 -13.31 -11.03 -6.14
C VAL A 224 -14.47 -10.08 -6.44
N PRO A 225 -14.65 -8.96 -5.71
CA PRO A 225 -15.65 -7.95 -6.05
C PRO A 225 -15.41 -7.33 -7.43
N LEU A 226 -14.16 -6.97 -7.79
CA LEU A 226 -13.86 -6.43 -9.13
C LEU A 226 -14.30 -7.39 -10.25
N ARG A 227 -14.09 -8.70 -10.10
CA ARG A 227 -14.55 -9.70 -11.07
C ARG A 227 -16.08 -9.70 -11.22
N ARG A 228 -16.82 -9.53 -10.13
CA ARG A 228 -18.29 -9.38 -10.18
C ARG A 228 -18.68 -8.06 -10.83
N TRP A 229 -17.99 -6.97 -10.49
CA TRP A 229 -18.31 -5.62 -10.95
C TRP A 229 -18.09 -5.44 -12.45
N VAL A 230 -17.03 -6.00 -13.03
CA VAL A 230 -16.81 -5.92 -14.49
C VAL A 230 -17.86 -6.71 -15.27
N VAL A 231 -18.39 -7.81 -14.71
CA VAL A 231 -19.52 -8.54 -15.31
C VAL A 231 -20.81 -7.73 -15.21
N LYS A 232 -21.08 -7.10 -14.05
CA LYS A 232 -22.21 -6.16 -13.90
C LYS A 232 -22.09 -4.97 -14.86
N ALA A 233 -20.90 -4.43 -15.05
CA ALA A 233 -20.62 -3.33 -15.97
C ALA A 233 -20.89 -3.76 -17.43
N ALA A 234 -20.47 -4.97 -17.83
CA ALA A 234 -20.76 -5.54 -19.16
C ALA A 234 -22.27 -5.68 -19.42
N ALA A 235 -23.06 -5.91 -18.37
CA ALA A 235 -24.52 -5.97 -18.41
C ALA A 235 -25.20 -4.58 -18.34
N GLY A 236 -24.44 -3.48 -18.37
CA GLY A 236 -24.99 -2.12 -18.35
C GLY A 236 -25.39 -1.61 -16.96
N SER A 237 -24.76 -2.11 -15.89
CA SER A 237 -25.02 -1.63 -14.54
C SER A 237 -24.81 -0.11 -14.42
N PRO A 238 -25.79 0.65 -13.90
CA PRO A 238 -25.63 2.08 -13.65
C PRO A 238 -24.82 2.38 -12.37
N MET A 239 -24.66 1.40 -11.48
CA MET A 239 -24.03 1.58 -10.17
C MET A 239 -22.50 1.44 -10.21
N ILE A 240 -22.00 0.65 -11.16
CA ILE A 240 -20.56 0.43 -11.34
C ILE A 240 -20.28 0.18 -12.83
N THR A 241 -19.41 0.99 -13.41
CA THR A 241 -19.03 0.92 -14.83
C THR A 241 -17.52 0.69 -14.96
N MET A 242 -17.08 0.24 -16.14
CA MET A 242 -15.65 0.13 -16.45
C MET A 242 -14.93 1.48 -16.30
N GLU A 243 -15.60 2.59 -16.63
CA GLU A 243 -15.05 3.94 -16.46
C GLU A 243 -14.82 4.30 -14.99
N VAL A 244 -15.78 4.00 -14.11
CA VAL A 244 -15.63 4.23 -12.66
C VAL A 244 -14.44 3.43 -12.13
N ILE A 245 -14.33 2.15 -12.48
CA ILE A 245 -13.20 1.31 -12.07
C ILE A 245 -11.89 1.88 -12.62
N GLN A 246 -11.83 2.23 -13.91
CA GLN A 246 -10.64 2.79 -14.55
C GLN A 246 -10.14 4.06 -13.85
N LYS A 247 -11.03 4.99 -13.49
CA LYS A 247 -10.66 6.22 -12.77
C LYS A 247 -10.03 5.91 -11.41
N HIS A 248 -10.50 4.87 -10.71
CA HIS A 248 -9.91 4.46 -9.44
C HIS A 248 -8.57 3.72 -9.62
N LEU A 249 -8.39 2.93 -10.70
CA LEU A 249 -7.07 2.41 -11.07
C LEU A 249 -6.08 3.58 -11.33
N ASN A 250 -6.53 4.61 -12.03
CA ASN A 250 -5.73 5.80 -12.30
C ASN A 250 -5.37 6.58 -11.03
N LYS A 251 -6.25 6.60 -10.01
CA LYS A 251 -5.96 7.18 -8.69
C LYS A 251 -4.89 6.36 -7.96
N TRP A 252 -5.07 5.05 -7.83
CA TRP A 252 -4.29 4.22 -6.90
C TRP A 252 -3.01 3.61 -7.46
N VAL A 253 -2.96 3.23 -8.74
CA VAL A 253 -1.75 2.59 -9.33
C VAL A 253 -0.50 3.49 -9.23
N PRO A 254 -0.55 4.81 -9.48
CA PRO A 254 0.60 5.68 -9.27
C PRO A 254 1.07 5.70 -7.81
N ARG A 255 0.15 5.65 -6.84
CA ARG A 255 0.48 5.61 -5.41
C ARG A 255 1.21 4.30 -5.06
N ALA A 256 0.77 3.18 -5.65
CA ALA A 256 1.42 1.89 -5.49
C ALA A 256 2.88 1.91 -5.95
N TYR A 257 3.14 2.51 -7.12
CA TYR A 257 4.51 2.65 -7.63
C TYR A 257 5.40 3.45 -6.69
N GLU A 258 4.87 4.50 -6.07
CA GLU A 258 5.61 5.36 -5.13
C GLU A 258 5.92 4.66 -3.80
N MET A 259 5.11 3.69 -3.38
CA MET A 259 5.35 2.91 -2.16
C MET A 259 6.60 2.02 -2.25
N PHE A 260 7.10 1.74 -3.45
CA PHE A 260 8.40 1.07 -3.62
C PHE A 260 9.59 2.01 -3.38
N GLY A 261 9.36 3.32 -3.28
CA GLY A 261 10.40 4.35 -3.17
C GLY A 261 10.97 4.78 -4.53
N ASP A 262 12.01 5.63 -4.51
CA ASP A 262 12.70 6.08 -5.73
C ASP A 262 13.29 4.88 -6.48
N GLU A 263 13.09 4.82 -7.79
CA GLU A 263 13.49 3.70 -8.65
C GLU A 263 15.00 3.40 -8.59
N ARG A 264 15.82 4.42 -8.30
CA ARG A 264 17.29 4.29 -8.17
C ARG A 264 17.72 3.74 -6.81
N GLY A 265 16.79 3.67 -5.85
CA GLY A 265 17.04 3.30 -4.47
C GLY A 265 17.02 1.79 -4.18
N GLY A 266 17.12 1.47 -2.89
CA GLY A 266 17.03 0.09 -2.38
C GLY A 266 18.37 -0.64 -2.24
N ALA A 267 19.45 -0.14 -2.86
CA ALA A 267 20.78 -0.77 -2.80
C ALA A 267 21.31 -0.93 -1.36
N THR A 268 21.10 0.05 -0.48
CA THR A 268 21.52 -0.03 0.94
C THR A 268 20.81 -1.15 1.69
N ASN A 269 19.50 -1.32 1.48
CA ASN A 269 18.75 -2.42 2.12
C ASN A 269 19.19 -3.79 1.58
N VAL A 270 19.59 -3.88 0.31
CA VAL A 270 20.17 -5.11 -0.27
C VAL A 270 21.55 -5.39 0.33
N LYS A 271 22.42 -4.37 0.41
CA LYS A 271 23.75 -4.45 1.03
C LYS A 271 23.66 -5.00 2.46
N TRP A 272 22.69 -4.53 3.24
CA TRP A 272 22.47 -4.95 4.62
C TRP A 272 21.64 -6.23 4.79
N GLY A 273 21.26 -6.90 3.70
CA GLY A 273 20.49 -8.15 3.76
C GLY A 273 19.06 -7.98 4.29
N LEU A 274 18.50 -6.77 4.26
CA LEU A 274 17.14 -6.49 4.74
C LEU A 274 16.07 -6.82 3.68
N LYS A 275 16.46 -6.81 2.41
CA LYS A 275 15.64 -7.28 1.28
C LYS A 275 16.53 -7.72 0.10
N PRO A 276 16.06 -8.58 -0.82
CA PRO A 276 16.93 -9.20 -1.82
C PRO A 276 17.09 -8.40 -3.12
N MET A 277 16.30 -7.35 -3.35
CA MET A 277 16.28 -6.65 -4.65
C MET A 277 16.03 -5.15 -4.52
N LYS A 278 16.37 -4.40 -5.58
CA LYS A 278 16.24 -2.93 -5.65
C LYS A 278 14.81 -2.51 -5.96
N ASN A 279 14.52 -1.21 -5.75
CA ASN A 279 13.17 -0.66 -5.87
C ASN A 279 12.57 -0.85 -7.28
N ALA A 280 13.33 -0.51 -8.33
CA ALA A 280 12.88 -0.68 -9.72
C ALA A 280 12.52 -2.14 -10.04
N GLU A 281 13.33 -3.10 -9.60
CA GLU A 281 13.11 -4.53 -9.84
C GLU A 281 11.83 -5.02 -9.17
N SER A 282 11.57 -4.59 -7.92
CA SER A 282 10.31 -4.90 -7.23
C SER A 282 9.11 -4.26 -7.92
N GLN A 283 9.24 -3.00 -8.33
CA GLN A 283 8.18 -2.26 -9.02
C GLN A 283 7.83 -2.91 -10.37
N ASP A 284 8.82 -3.42 -11.11
CA ASP A 284 8.63 -4.17 -12.36
C ASP A 284 7.83 -5.46 -12.15
N GLN A 285 8.15 -6.21 -11.10
CA GLN A 285 7.43 -7.43 -10.77
C GLN A 285 5.98 -7.13 -10.40
N TYR A 286 5.76 -6.11 -9.57
CA TYR A 286 4.44 -5.62 -9.21
C TYR A 286 3.61 -5.22 -10.46
N ALA A 287 4.20 -4.43 -11.36
CA ALA A 287 3.54 -4.01 -12.59
C ALA A 287 3.09 -5.22 -13.44
N LYS A 288 3.95 -6.23 -13.58
CA LYS A 288 3.64 -7.48 -14.31
C LYS A 288 2.51 -8.27 -13.65
N GLU A 289 2.45 -8.32 -12.33
CA GLU A 289 1.35 -8.98 -11.61
C GLU A 289 0.03 -8.23 -11.77
N CYS A 290 0.03 -6.91 -11.60
CA CYS A 290 -1.15 -6.07 -11.81
C CYS A 290 -1.68 -6.17 -13.25
N ALA A 291 -0.79 -6.28 -14.25
CA ALA A 291 -1.20 -6.45 -15.64
C ALA A 291 -1.99 -7.75 -15.84
N LYS A 292 -1.60 -8.84 -15.15
CA LYS A 292 -2.35 -10.11 -15.18
C LYS A 292 -3.73 -9.98 -14.52
N VAL A 293 -3.82 -9.24 -13.40
CA VAL A 293 -5.10 -8.97 -12.73
C VAL A 293 -6.03 -8.19 -13.66
N VAL A 294 -5.56 -7.08 -14.23
CA VAL A 294 -6.35 -6.27 -15.19
C VAL A 294 -6.75 -7.09 -16.41
N ARG A 295 -5.87 -7.94 -16.93
CA ARG A 295 -6.20 -8.85 -18.04
C ARG A 295 -7.31 -9.85 -17.68
N ASP A 296 -7.29 -10.44 -16.48
CA ASP A 296 -8.36 -11.33 -16.01
C ASP A 296 -9.70 -10.59 -15.89
N LEU A 297 -9.70 -9.36 -15.38
CA LEU A 297 -10.89 -8.51 -15.33
C LEU A 297 -11.43 -8.22 -16.74
N ASN A 298 -10.57 -7.84 -17.67
CA ASN A 298 -10.95 -7.62 -19.07
C ASN A 298 -11.47 -8.89 -19.74
N MET A 299 -10.90 -10.05 -19.41
CA MET A 299 -11.38 -11.31 -19.95
C MET A 299 -12.80 -11.63 -19.49
N ARG A 300 -13.11 -11.36 -18.22
CA ARG A 300 -14.45 -11.52 -17.67
C ARG A 300 -15.45 -10.54 -18.27
N TYR A 301 -15.04 -9.28 -18.45
CA TYR A 301 -15.83 -8.26 -19.15
C TYR A 301 -16.16 -8.73 -20.58
N LEU A 302 -15.16 -9.14 -21.36
CA LEU A 302 -15.35 -9.54 -22.76
C LEU A 302 -16.29 -10.75 -22.87
N ARG A 303 -16.11 -11.77 -22.03
CA ARG A 303 -16.99 -12.95 -22.01
C ARG A 303 -18.41 -12.64 -21.55
N ALA A 304 -18.60 -11.62 -20.72
CA ALA A 304 -19.94 -11.16 -20.34
C ALA A 304 -20.60 -10.32 -21.45
N ARG A 305 -19.83 -9.55 -22.22
CA ARG A 305 -20.32 -8.81 -23.41
C ARG A 305 -20.67 -9.74 -24.58
N LEU A 306 -19.90 -10.83 -24.74
CA LEU A 306 -20.01 -11.78 -25.84
C LEU A 306 -20.11 -13.22 -25.30
N PRO A 307 -21.25 -13.59 -24.69
CA PRO A 307 -21.44 -14.88 -24.01
C PRO A 307 -21.40 -16.08 -24.97
N GLU A 308 -21.50 -15.85 -26.28
CA GLU A 308 -21.43 -16.89 -27.31
C GLU A 308 -20.01 -17.36 -27.61
N LEU A 309 -18.98 -16.65 -27.15
CA LEU A 309 -17.58 -17.01 -27.41
C LEU A 309 -17.15 -18.23 -26.59
N SER A 310 -16.43 -19.14 -27.25
CA SER A 310 -15.60 -20.10 -26.53
C SER A 310 -14.48 -19.39 -25.76
N LEU A 311 -13.87 -20.07 -24.77
CA LEU A 311 -12.73 -19.50 -24.05
C LEU A 311 -11.59 -19.13 -24.99
N THR A 312 -11.27 -20.01 -25.96
CA THR A 312 -10.22 -19.78 -26.95
C THR A 312 -10.52 -18.59 -27.85
N ASP A 313 -11.76 -18.44 -28.32
CA ASP A 313 -12.14 -17.28 -29.15
C ASP A 313 -12.10 -15.97 -28.35
N ALA A 314 -12.45 -16.03 -27.06
CA ALA A 314 -12.36 -14.88 -26.17
C ALA A 314 -10.89 -14.46 -25.94
N GLU A 315 -9.98 -15.42 -25.76
CA GLU A 315 -8.54 -15.15 -25.65
C GLU A 315 -7.98 -14.50 -26.91
N VAL A 316 -8.36 -15.00 -28.10
CA VAL A 316 -8.00 -14.40 -29.40
C VAL A 316 -8.60 -13.00 -29.54
N GLY A 317 -9.85 -12.81 -29.11
CA GLY A 317 -10.53 -11.52 -29.13
C GLY A 317 -9.84 -10.49 -28.25
N LEU A 318 -9.49 -10.85 -27.01
CA LEU A 318 -8.78 -9.96 -26.09
C LEU A 318 -7.38 -9.63 -26.60
N ALA A 319 -6.64 -10.62 -27.10
CA ALA A 319 -5.32 -10.38 -27.69
C ALA A 319 -5.39 -9.46 -28.93
N THR A 320 -6.44 -9.60 -29.75
CA THR A 320 -6.69 -8.71 -30.90
C THR A 320 -6.98 -7.29 -30.44
N LEU A 321 -7.84 -7.11 -29.42
CA LEU A 321 -8.15 -5.79 -28.86
C LEU A 321 -6.90 -5.08 -28.33
N GLU A 322 -6.03 -5.79 -27.60
CA GLU A 322 -4.80 -5.21 -27.04
C GLU A 322 -3.74 -4.89 -28.11
N ARG A 323 -3.62 -5.74 -29.13
CA ARG A 323 -2.65 -5.55 -30.22
C ARG A 323 -3.06 -4.40 -31.14
N ASP A 324 -4.31 -4.41 -31.58
CA ASP A 324 -4.76 -3.51 -32.64
C ASP A 324 -5.34 -2.20 -32.09
N ARG A 325 -5.66 -2.16 -30.78
CA ARG A 325 -6.34 -1.05 -30.10
C ARG A 325 -7.59 -0.57 -30.85
N GLY A 326 -8.30 -1.53 -31.48
CA GLY A 326 -9.46 -1.28 -32.32
C GLY A 326 -10.74 -1.84 -31.70
N SER A 327 -11.49 -2.60 -32.48
CA SER A 327 -12.72 -3.26 -32.01
C SER A 327 -12.73 -4.74 -32.36
N PHE A 328 -13.42 -5.53 -31.54
CA PHE A 328 -13.65 -6.95 -31.75
C PHE A 328 -15.12 -7.24 -31.46
N ARG A 329 -15.87 -7.62 -32.51
CA ARG A 329 -17.31 -7.93 -32.44
C ARG A 329 -18.13 -6.90 -31.66
N GLY A 330 -17.86 -5.62 -31.90
CA GLY A 330 -18.58 -4.50 -31.29
C GLY A 330 -18.11 -4.08 -29.89
N VAL A 331 -17.17 -4.81 -29.27
CA VAL A 331 -16.44 -4.34 -28.08
C VAL A 331 -15.21 -3.55 -28.55
N LYS A 332 -14.98 -2.37 -27.99
CA LYS A 332 -13.84 -1.51 -28.31
C LYS A 332 -12.73 -1.63 -27.27
N PHE A 333 -11.48 -1.39 -27.68
CA PHE A 333 -10.33 -1.38 -26.77
C PHE A 333 -10.50 -0.36 -25.63
N GLU A 334 -11.12 0.79 -25.90
CA GLU A 334 -11.33 1.85 -24.91
C GLU A 334 -12.23 1.43 -23.75
N GLU A 335 -13.10 0.42 -23.96
CA GLU A 335 -13.96 -0.15 -22.91
C GLU A 335 -13.19 -1.02 -21.91
N LEU A 336 -12.01 -1.50 -22.28
CA LEU A 336 -11.18 -2.34 -21.43
C LEU A 336 -10.47 -1.52 -20.35
N LEU A 337 -10.28 -2.13 -19.18
CA LEU A 337 -9.42 -1.58 -18.14
C LEU A 337 -7.95 -1.62 -18.60
N ARG A 338 -7.19 -0.60 -18.21
CA ARG A 338 -5.77 -0.42 -18.52
C ARG A 338 -5.04 0.00 -17.27
N LEU A 339 -3.83 -0.54 -17.06
CA LEU A 339 -2.93 0.08 -16.10
C LEU A 339 -2.44 1.41 -16.68
N PRO A 340 -2.47 2.50 -15.90
CA PRO A 340 -1.87 3.74 -16.36
C PRO A 340 -0.36 3.56 -16.57
N HIS A 341 0.20 4.34 -17.50
CA HIS A 341 1.63 4.42 -17.75
C HIS A 341 2.41 4.66 -16.45
N ARG A 342 3.63 4.11 -16.32
CA ARG A 342 4.40 4.13 -15.05
C ARG A 342 4.77 5.54 -14.56
N GLU A 343 4.81 6.49 -15.49
CA GLU A 343 5.08 7.91 -15.22
C GLU A 343 3.80 8.71 -14.90
N TYR A 344 2.62 8.16 -15.18
CA TYR A 344 1.34 8.85 -15.02
C TYR A 344 1.09 9.26 -13.56
N GLY A 345 0.81 10.55 -13.35
CA GLY A 345 0.32 11.08 -12.08
C GLY A 345 1.28 10.85 -10.92
N ARG A 346 2.60 10.76 -11.18
CA ARG A 346 3.62 10.49 -10.17
C ARG A 346 3.98 11.75 -9.40
N ARG A 347 4.06 11.63 -8.08
CA ARG A 347 4.45 12.64 -7.09
C ARG A 347 5.80 12.35 -6.47
N ARG A 348 6.31 11.13 -6.64
CA ARG A 348 7.59 10.65 -6.08
C ARG A 348 8.32 9.77 -7.07
N GLY A 349 9.64 9.71 -6.93
CA GLY A 349 10.54 8.94 -7.78
C GLY A 349 11.02 9.74 -8.99
N VAL A 350 11.73 9.05 -9.89
CA VAL A 350 12.32 9.65 -11.09
C VAL A 350 11.30 10.43 -11.95
N PRO A 351 10.07 9.94 -12.18
CA PRO A 351 9.09 10.64 -13.03
C PRO A 351 8.19 11.64 -12.27
N ALA A 352 8.56 12.03 -11.04
CA ALA A 352 7.73 12.92 -10.24
C ALA A 352 7.43 14.24 -10.96
N PHE A 353 6.14 14.63 -10.94
CA PHE A 353 5.61 15.85 -11.56
C PHE A 353 5.79 15.95 -13.08
N SER A 354 6.05 14.82 -13.76
CA SER A 354 6.03 14.74 -15.21
C SER A 354 4.61 14.82 -15.78
N TRP A 355 4.47 15.39 -16.98
CA TRP A 355 3.18 15.55 -17.65
C TRP A 355 2.94 14.40 -18.63
N VAL A 356 2.88 13.19 -18.07
CA VAL A 356 2.63 11.97 -18.82
C VAL A 356 1.21 11.49 -18.53
N GLY A 357 0.46 11.25 -19.60
CA GLY A 357 -0.91 10.75 -19.58
C GLY A 357 -1.00 9.25 -19.33
N MET A 358 -2.24 8.76 -19.30
CA MET A 358 -2.47 7.38 -18.82
C MET A 358 -2.02 6.34 -19.83
N ASP A 359 -1.99 6.68 -21.12
CA ASP A 359 -1.55 5.80 -22.19
C ASP A 359 -0.10 6.09 -22.63
N GLY A 360 0.60 6.99 -21.93
CA GLY A 360 1.99 7.38 -22.16
C GLY A 360 2.18 8.62 -23.04
N GLU A 361 1.09 9.28 -23.44
CA GLU A 361 1.11 10.55 -24.15
C GLU A 361 1.77 11.65 -23.30
N ARG A 362 2.58 12.51 -23.93
CA ARG A 362 3.22 13.66 -23.26
C ARG A 362 2.46 14.93 -23.58
N PHE A 363 2.25 15.77 -22.57
CA PHE A 363 1.57 17.05 -22.70
C PHE A 363 2.57 18.19 -22.84
N GLU A 364 2.22 19.18 -23.67
CA GLU A 364 3.08 20.35 -23.94
C GLU A 364 2.97 21.43 -22.85
N SER A 365 1.90 21.40 -22.05
CA SER A 365 1.66 22.36 -20.98
C SER A 365 1.01 21.72 -19.75
N VAL A 366 1.21 22.34 -18.58
CA VAL A 366 0.57 21.89 -17.33
C VAL A 366 -0.95 21.98 -17.40
N GLU A 367 -1.50 22.98 -18.10
CA GLU A 367 -2.95 23.16 -18.27
C GLU A 367 -3.57 22.02 -19.07
N SER A 368 -2.94 21.61 -20.17
CA SER A 368 -3.42 20.49 -20.98
C SER A 368 -3.36 19.17 -20.20
N TYR A 369 -2.33 18.98 -19.37
CA TYR A 369 -2.21 17.83 -18.48
C TYR A 369 -3.27 17.85 -17.35
N LEU A 370 -3.51 19.00 -16.71
CA LEU A 370 -4.60 19.16 -15.73
C LEU A 370 -5.97 18.89 -16.34
N GLY A 371 -6.18 19.30 -17.59
CA GLY A 371 -7.37 18.97 -18.38
C GLY A 371 -7.51 17.47 -18.62
N HIS A 372 -6.41 16.74 -18.81
CA HIS A 372 -6.41 15.28 -18.88
C HIS A 372 -6.76 14.63 -17.54
N LEU A 373 -6.12 15.04 -16.45
CA LEU A 373 -6.40 14.55 -15.09
C LEU A 373 -7.87 14.71 -14.70
N THR A 374 -8.52 15.78 -15.17
CA THR A 374 -9.96 16.02 -14.97
C THR A 374 -10.83 14.92 -15.59
N LYS A 375 -10.39 14.32 -16.69
CA LYS A 375 -11.13 13.26 -17.41
C LYS A 375 -10.82 11.87 -16.86
N THR A 376 -9.64 11.69 -16.28
CA THR A 376 -9.09 10.36 -15.95
C THR A 376 -9.07 10.04 -14.46
N LEU A 377 -9.31 11.00 -13.57
CA LEU A 377 -9.41 10.80 -12.12
C LEU A 377 -10.85 10.90 -11.61
N PRO A 378 -11.17 10.27 -10.46
CA PRO A 378 -12.49 10.39 -9.84
C PRO A 378 -12.79 11.84 -9.43
N ASP A 379 -14.03 12.29 -9.64
CA ASP A 379 -14.44 13.66 -9.31
C ASP A 379 -14.31 13.96 -7.82
N GLY A 380 -14.68 13.00 -6.97
CA GLY A 380 -14.53 13.10 -5.51
C GLY A 380 -13.07 13.35 -5.11
N TYR A 381 -12.14 12.59 -5.69
CA TYR A 381 -10.71 12.77 -5.46
C TYR A 381 -10.20 14.14 -5.89
N ARG A 382 -10.64 14.64 -7.05
CA ARG A 382 -10.22 15.96 -7.56
C ARG A 382 -10.69 17.12 -6.67
N ALA A 383 -11.75 16.92 -5.89
CA ALA A 383 -12.25 17.89 -4.92
C ALA A 383 -11.57 17.77 -3.54
N THR A 384 -10.58 16.88 -3.38
CA THR A 384 -9.83 16.74 -2.13
C THR A 384 -8.70 17.74 -2.03
N ARG A 385 -8.30 17.99 -0.77
CA ARG A 385 -7.14 18.82 -0.48
C ARG A 385 -5.82 18.17 -0.89
N ASP A 386 -5.71 16.85 -0.82
CA ASP A 386 -4.52 16.12 -1.31
C ASP A 386 -4.30 16.38 -2.82
N PHE A 387 -5.39 16.39 -3.61
CA PHE A 387 -5.30 16.72 -5.03
C PHE A 387 -4.94 18.20 -5.26
N GLN A 388 -5.52 19.11 -4.47
CA GLN A 388 -5.13 20.54 -4.51
C GLN A 388 -3.62 20.71 -4.25
N ASP A 389 -3.09 20.12 -3.17
CA ASP A 389 -1.67 20.22 -2.81
C ASP A 389 -0.77 19.65 -3.94
N PHE A 390 -1.23 18.59 -4.63
CA PHE A 390 -0.55 18.06 -5.82
C PHE A 390 -0.56 19.05 -7.00
N VAL A 391 -1.70 19.66 -7.32
CA VAL A 391 -1.83 20.62 -8.42
C VAL A 391 -0.96 21.86 -8.17
N GLU A 392 -0.95 22.38 -6.95
CA GLU A 392 -0.12 23.53 -6.57
C GLU A 392 1.37 23.23 -6.77
N ASN A 393 1.84 22.06 -6.32
CA ASN A 393 3.23 21.65 -6.55
C ASN A 393 3.55 21.41 -8.02
N LEU A 394 2.62 20.80 -8.77
CA LEU A 394 2.77 20.56 -10.20
C LEU A 394 2.92 21.88 -10.99
N GLN A 395 2.10 22.89 -10.66
CA GLN A 395 2.17 24.22 -11.26
C GLN A 395 3.45 24.96 -10.86
N ALA A 396 3.86 24.89 -9.60
CA ALA A 396 5.12 25.50 -9.14
C ALA A 396 6.35 24.89 -9.84
N VAL A 397 6.34 23.57 -10.08
CA VAL A 397 7.38 22.89 -10.88
C VAL A 397 7.32 23.35 -12.34
N ALA A 398 6.13 23.47 -12.92
CA ALA A 398 5.94 23.96 -14.29
C ALA A 398 6.45 25.38 -14.50
N ALA A 399 6.22 26.26 -13.53
CA ALA A 399 6.65 27.66 -13.55
C ALA A 399 8.16 27.84 -13.24
N GLY A 400 8.87 26.78 -12.86
CA GLY A 400 10.27 26.84 -12.44
C GLY A 400 10.47 27.46 -11.05
N GLU A 401 9.40 27.68 -10.29
CA GLU A 401 9.44 28.23 -8.92
C GLU A 401 9.96 27.20 -7.91
N LYS A 402 9.80 25.90 -8.22
CA LYS A 402 10.20 24.78 -7.38
C LYS A 402 10.81 23.66 -8.21
N THR A 403 11.86 23.02 -7.71
CA THR A 403 12.39 21.80 -8.34
C THR A 403 11.47 20.61 -8.04
N ALA A 404 11.46 19.59 -8.91
CA ALA A 404 10.72 18.36 -8.65
C ALA A 404 11.14 17.70 -7.33
N ASP A 405 12.42 17.70 -6.97
CA ASP A 405 12.92 17.15 -5.70
C ASP A 405 12.35 17.91 -4.48
N ALA A 406 12.34 19.25 -4.52
CA ALA A 406 11.74 20.05 -3.46
C ALA A 406 10.23 19.84 -3.37
N ALA A 407 9.54 19.64 -4.50
CA ALA A 407 8.11 19.34 -4.53
C ALA A 407 7.80 17.96 -3.92
N GLN A 408 8.61 16.94 -4.23
CA GLN A 408 8.49 15.60 -3.65
C GLN A 408 8.58 15.61 -2.12
N LYS A 409 9.54 16.37 -1.57
CA LYS A 409 9.75 16.50 -0.12
C LYS A 409 8.58 17.16 0.61
N SER A 410 7.78 17.96 -0.09
CA SER A 410 6.59 18.62 0.48
C SER A 410 5.29 17.83 0.39
N MET A 411 5.31 16.61 -0.17
CA MET A 411 4.11 15.81 -0.42
C MET A 411 4.15 14.45 0.29
N PRO A 412 3.17 14.09 1.13
CA PRO A 412 2.01 14.89 1.51
C PRO A 412 2.42 16.07 2.40
N GLN A 413 1.69 17.19 2.34
CA GLN A 413 1.85 18.23 3.35
C GLN A 413 1.35 17.71 4.69
N LEU A 414 2.27 17.21 5.51
CA LEU A 414 1.98 16.77 6.87
C LEU A 414 1.51 18.00 7.67
N ARG A 415 0.22 18.09 7.95
CA ARG A 415 -0.31 19.16 8.81
C ARG A 415 -0.52 18.63 10.21
N ARG A 416 -0.11 19.43 11.21
CA ARG A 416 -0.41 19.17 12.61
C ARG A 416 -1.92 18.96 12.75
N VAL A 417 -2.33 17.75 13.16
CA VAL A 417 -3.69 17.57 13.65
C VAL A 417 -3.72 18.20 15.04
N GLY A 418 -4.37 19.35 15.17
CA GLY A 418 -4.52 20.05 16.44
C GLY A 418 -5.26 19.20 17.46
N GLY A 419 -4.71 19.12 18.67
CA GLY A 419 -5.30 18.40 19.81
C GLY A 419 -4.26 17.94 20.83
N VAL A 420 -3.41 18.85 21.31
CA VAL A 420 -2.50 18.55 22.42
C VAL A 420 -3.34 18.51 23.71
N CYS A 421 -3.38 17.36 24.40
CA CYS A 421 -3.69 17.38 25.83
C CYS A 421 -2.61 18.22 26.50
N PRO A 422 -2.94 19.24 27.31
CA PRO A 422 -1.94 20.02 28.08
C PRO A 422 -1.03 19.15 28.98
N CYS A 423 -1.36 17.85 29.12
CA CYS A 423 -0.62 16.84 29.86
C CYS A 423 0.51 16.14 29.07
N SER A 424 0.53 16.17 27.73
CA SER A 424 1.53 15.44 26.94
C SER A 424 2.83 16.25 26.80
N LYS A 425 3.75 16.08 27.75
CA LYS A 425 5.10 16.68 27.70
C LYS A 425 6.06 15.97 26.72
N SER A 426 5.59 15.02 25.91
CA SER A 426 6.43 14.07 25.16
C SER A 426 6.44 14.22 23.63
N VAL A 427 5.76 15.18 23.02
CA VAL A 427 5.87 15.38 21.56
C VAL A 427 6.88 16.49 21.25
N ARG A 428 8.17 16.13 21.33
CA ARG A 428 9.20 16.85 20.56
C ARG A 428 9.07 16.33 19.13
N TRP A 429 8.56 17.20 18.26
CA TRP A 429 8.67 17.04 16.82
C TRP A 429 10.12 16.65 16.50
N VAL A 430 10.30 15.56 15.74
CA VAL A 430 11.53 15.37 14.98
C VAL A 430 11.62 16.62 14.11
N ALA A 431 12.51 17.53 14.51
CA ALA A 431 12.89 18.66 13.71
C ALA A 431 13.33 18.14 12.34
N GLU A 432 13.25 18.99 11.32
CA GLU A 432 13.82 18.75 10.01
C GLU A 432 15.35 18.53 10.12
N GLU A 433 15.78 17.37 10.60
CA GLU A 433 17.02 16.79 10.13
C GLU A 433 16.67 16.23 8.76
N ALA A 434 17.15 16.93 7.72
CA ALA A 434 17.18 16.37 6.40
C ALA A 434 17.70 14.93 6.52
N ILE A 435 16.89 13.97 6.13
CA ILE A 435 17.43 12.69 5.71
C ILE A 435 18.29 13.04 4.49
N GLU A 436 19.57 13.31 4.74
CA GLU A 436 20.58 13.36 3.70
C GLU A 436 20.62 11.94 3.13
N LEU A 437 19.92 11.75 2.01
CA LEU A 437 20.23 10.65 1.11
C LEU A 437 21.72 10.79 0.81
N PRO A 438 22.55 9.76 1.03
CA PRO A 438 23.99 9.86 0.82
C PRO A 438 24.23 10.38 -0.58
N ALA A 439 24.88 11.55 -0.67
CA ALA A 439 25.29 12.14 -1.92
C ALA A 439 26.07 11.06 -2.69
N SER A 440 25.65 10.78 -3.92
CA SER A 440 26.47 9.99 -4.83
C SER A 440 27.81 10.71 -4.98
N ALA A 441 28.85 10.16 -4.37
CA ALA A 441 30.21 10.57 -4.63
C ALA A 441 30.54 10.21 -6.08
N VAL A 442 30.16 11.09 -7.00
CA VAL A 442 30.75 11.14 -8.34
C VAL A 442 32.04 11.91 -8.17
N GLY A 443 33.14 11.17 -8.06
CA GLY A 443 34.50 11.67 -8.17
C GLY A 443 35.21 10.87 -9.24
N ALA A 444 35.57 11.56 -10.33
CA ALA A 444 36.29 11.13 -11.54
C ALA A 444 35.54 10.21 -12.52
#